data_AF-A0A936AIV1-F1
#
_entry.id   AF-A0A936AIV1-F1
#
_cell.length_a   1.000
_cell.length_b   1.000
_cell.length_c   1.000
_cell.angle_alpha   90.00
_cell.angle_beta   90.00
_cell.angle_gamma   90.00
#
_symmetry.space_group_name_H-M   'P 1'
#
loop_
_entity.id
_entity.type
_entity.pdbx_description
1 polymer ?
#
loop_
_entity_poly.entity_id
_entity_poly.type
_entity_poly.pdbx_seq_one_letter_code
_entity_poly.pdbx_strand_id
1 'polypeptide(L)' 'MSTAHESRAGPDFEKLSVEDVTLEPPRSGEVMIRMAATGVCHSDLSVLHGRRAVPLPLALDTRESGVVLAVPA' A
#
# COMPACT_ATOMS: atom_id res chain seq x y z
N MET A 1 7.20 9.18 13.99
CA MET A 1 6.87 7.90 13.33
C MET A 1 5.39 7.65 13.52
N SER A 2 4.68 7.31 12.45
CA SER A 2 3.25 6.95 12.48
C SER A 2 3.08 5.48 12.14
N THR A 3 2.15 4.79 12.78
CA THR A 3 1.76 3.41 12.40
C THR A 3 0.61 3.47 11.40
N ALA A 4 0.63 2.60 10.40
CA ALA A 4 -0.46 2.39 9.44
C ALA A 4 -0.78 0.89 9.33
N HIS A 5 -1.99 0.57 8.88
CA HIS A 5 -2.40 -0.80 8.56
C HIS A 5 -2.44 -0.96 7.05
N GLU A 6 -1.76 -1.97 6.54
CA GLU A 6 -1.56 -2.14 5.10
C GLU A 6 -1.86 -3.57 4.67
N SER A 7 -2.55 -3.71 3.53
CA SER A 7 -2.78 -5.01 2.92
C SER A 7 -1.60 -5.44 2.06
N ARG A 8 -1.05 -6.63 2.34
CA ARG A 8 0.18 -7.12 1.73
C ARG A 8 -0.01 -8.46 1.02
N ALA A 9 0.47 -8.55 -0.22
CA ALA A 9 0.56 -9.82 -0.93
C ALA A 9 1.74 -10.65 -0.42
N GLY A 10 1.44 -11.84 0.10
CA GLY A 10 2.43 -12.81 0.55
C GLY A 10 3.10 -13.58 -0.61
N PRO A 11 4.24 -14.26 -0.34
CA PRO A 11 5.07 -14.93 -1.35
C PRO A 11 4.37 -16.06 -2.11
N ASP A 12 3.30 -16.62 -1.55
CA ASP A 12 2.51 -17.71 -2.16
C ASP A 12 1.37 -17.19 -3.06
N PHE A 13 1.36 -15.88 -3.37
CA PHE A 13 0.41 -15.13 -4.21
C PHE A 13 -1.06 -15.14 -3.73
N GLU A 14 -1.54 -16.20 -3.08
CA GLU A 14 -2.96 -16.38 -2.71
C GLU A 14 -3.35 -15.82 -1.33
N LYS A 15 -2.41 -15.22 -0.58
CA LYS A 15 -2.69 -14.73 0.78
C LYS A 15 -2.43 -13.23 0.90
N LEU A 16 -3.51 -12.47 1.04
CA LEU A 16 -3.49 -11.08 1.48
C LEU A 16 -3.54 -11.05 3.01
N SER A 17 -2.59 -10.36 3.65
CA SER A 17 -2.60 -10.08 5.10
C SER A 17 -2.75 -8.59 5.35
N VAL A 18 -3.39 -8.22 6.46
CA VAL A 18 -3.30 -6.85 6.99
C VAL A 18 -2.18 -6.83 8.01
N GLU A 19 -1.21 -5.93 7.81
CA GLU A 19 0.00 -5.82 8.62
C GLU A 19 0.15 -4.40 9.16
N ASP A 20 0.74 -4.29 10.35
CA ASP A 20 1.17 -3.01 10.91
C ASP A 20 2.50 -2.60 10.29
N VAL A 21 2.53 -1.39 9.73
CA VAL A 21 3.74 -0.81 9.15
C VAL A 21 4.06 0.52 9.83
N THR A 22 5.35 0.81 9.95
CA THR A 22 5.83 2.09 10.48
C THR A 22 6.23 2.98 9.31
N LEU A 23 5.66 4.18 9.26
CA LEU A 23 5.97 5.19 8.26
C LEU A 23 6.92 6.24 8.82
N GLU A 24 7.94 6.55 8.04
CA GLU A 24 8.81 7.71 8.25
C GLU A 24 8.04 9.01 7.92
N PRO A 25 8.43 10.16 8.49
CA PRO A 25 7.92 11.45 8.05
C PRO A 25 8.19 11.70 6.55
N PRO A 26 7.34 12.47 5.84
CA PRO A 26 7.52 12.73 4.42
C PRO A 26 8.84 13.48 4.16
N ARG A 27 9.59 13.04 3.15
CA ARG A 27 10.84 13.68 2.70
C ARG A 27 10.54 14.77 1.66
N SER A 28 11.55 15.54 1.26
CA SER A 28 11.40 16.58 0.23
C SER A 28 10.74 16.03 -1.04
N GLY A 29 9.64 16.67 -1.46
CA GLY A 29 8.84 16.24 -2.61
C GLY A 29 7.78 15.18 -2.32
N GLU A 30 7.68 14.67 -1.09
CA GLU A 30 6.69 13.69 -0.67
C GLU A 30 5.59 14.35 0.18
N VAL A 31 4.44 13.67 0.29
CA VAL A 31 3.35 14.04 1.20
C VAL A 31 2.86 12.82 1.96
N MET A 32 2.46 13.01 3.21
CA MET A 32 1.82 11.96 3.99
C MET A 32 0.31 12.07 3.83
N ILE A 33 -0.33 10.99 3.39
CA ILE A 33 -1.78 10.93 3.16
C ILE A 33 -2.41 9.99 4.17
N ARG A 34 -3.45 10.45 4.87
CA ARG A 34 -4.35 9.55 5.59
C ARG A 34 -5.36 8.99 4.60
N MET A 35 -5.21 7.70 4.32
CA MET A 35 -6.08 6.95 3.43
C MET A 35 -7.53 6.95 3.93
N ALA A 36 -8.47 7.26 3.03
CA ALA A 36 -9.91 7.19 3.28
C ALA A 36 -10.51 5.92 2.64
N ALA A 37 -10.12 5.64 1.40
CA ALA A 37 -10.50 4.44 0.66
C ALA A 37 -9.52 4.17 -0.49
N THR A 38 -9.48 2.92 -0.93
CA THR A 38 -8.72 2.45 -2.10
C THR A 38 -9.63 1.59 -2.98
N GLY A 39 -9.48 1.69 -4.30
CA GLY A 39 -10.24 0.91 -5.25
C GLY A 39 -9.49 -0.35 -5.70
N VAL A 40 -10.17 -1.49 -5.72
CA VAL A 40 -9.64 -2.76 -6.24
C VAL A 40 -9.98 -2.92 -7.72
N CYS A 41 -9.03 -3.39 -8.52
CA CYS A 41 -9.31 -3.85 -9.88
C CYS A 41 -8.60 -5.15 -10.27
N HIS A 42 -8.79 -5.56 -11.52
CA HIS A 42 -8.20 -6.76 -12.09
C HIS A 42 -6.66 -6.80 -12.07
N SER A 43 -5.96 -5.66 -11.99
CA SER A 43 -4.49 -5.67 -11.85
C SER A 43 -4.05 -6.23 -10.51
N ASP A 44 -4.82 -5.97 -9.45
CA ASP A 44 -4.49 -6.44 -8.10
C ASP A 44 -4.66 -7.96 -8.04
N LEU A 45 -5.75 -8.48 -8.63
CA LEU A 45 -5.95 -9.92 -8.83
C LEU A 45 -4.87 -10.56 -9.73
N SER A 46 -4.33 -9.82 -10.70
CA SER A 46 -3.27 -10.34 -11.57
C SER A 46 -1.96 -10.52 -10.81
N VAL A 47 -1.68 -9.65 -9.82
CA VAL A 47 -0.56 -9.84 -8.90
C VAL A 47 -0.85 -11.01 -7.96
N LEU A 48 -2.03 -11.05 -7.32
CA LEU A 48 -2.41 -12.13 -6.39
C LEU A 48 -2.51 -13.52 -7.03
N HIS A 49 -2.70 -13.64 -8.34
CA HIS A 49 -2.67 -14.94 -9.02
C HIS A 49 -1.33 -15.22 -9.72
N GLY A 50 -0.29 -14.46 -9.42
CA GLY A 50 1.04 -14.64 -10.02
C GLY A 50 1.11 -14.40 -11.52
N ARG A 51 0.06 -13.82 -12.13
CA ARG A 51 0.00 -13.52 -13.58
C ARG A 51 0.88 -12.33 -13.95
N ARG A 52 1.13 -11.45 -12.98
CA ARG A 52 2.07 -10.34 -13.09
C ARG A 52 3.22 -10.56 -12.12
N ALA A 53 4.41 -10.79 -12.65
CA ALA A 53 5.61 -10.91 -11.84
C ALA A 53 5.99 -9.54 -11.26
N VAL A 54 5.90 -9.42 -9.94
CA VAL A 54 6.34 -8.26 -9.15
C VAL A 54 7.13 -8.76 -7.94
N PRO A 55 8.09 -7.99 -7.42
CA PRO A 55 8.77 -8.33 -6.17
C PRO A 55 7.78 -8.39 -5.01
N LEU A 56 7.84 -9.46 -4.22
CA LEU A 56 7.04 -9.66 -3.02
C LEU A 56 7.94 -9.64 -1.78
N PRO A 57 7.43 -9.19 -0.61
CA PRO A 57 6.01 -8.90 -0.34
C PRO A 57 5.66 -7.43 -0.56
N LEU A 58 4.48 -7.19 -1.14
CA LEU A 58 4.07 -5.91 -1.74
C LEU A 58 2.78 -5.37 -1.12
N ALA A 59 2.77 -4.09 -0.78
CA ALA A 59 1.56 -3.32 -0.50
C ALA A 59 0.69 -3.20 -1.75
N LEU A 60 -0.53 -3.71 -1.71
CA LEU A 60 -1.42 -3.72 -2.86
C LEU A 60 -2.47 -2.64 -2.78
N ASP A 61 -2.19 -1.51 -3.42
CA ASP A 61 -3.15 -0.43 -3.65
C ASP A 61 -2.76 0.29 -4.95
N THR A 62 -3.73 0.56 -5.84
CA THR A 62 -3.46 1.25 -7.12
C THR A 62 -4.41 2.41 -7.42
N ARG A 63 -5.39 2.66 -6.54
CA ARG A 63 -6.44 3.69 -6.72
C ARG A 63 -6.86 4.29 -5.39
N GLU A 64 -5.94 5.02 -4.79
CA GLU A 64 -6.04 5.61 -3.47
C GLU A 64 -6.79 6.95 -3.46
N SER A 65 -7.56 7.18 -2.41
CA SER A 65 -8.11 8.50 -2.07
C SER A 65 -7.96 8.76 -0.57
N GLY A 66 -7.65 10.00 -0.22
CA GLY A 66 -7.38 10.36 1.17
C GLY A 66 -7.19 11.87 1.37
N VAL A 67 -6.78 12.24 2.58
CA VAL A 67 -6.53 13.63 2.99
C VAL A 67 -5.06 13.80 3.32
N VAL A 68 -4.45 14.89 2.83
CA VAL A 68 -3.06 15.24 3.20
C VAL A 68 -2.99 15.50 4.70
N LEU A 69 -2.15 14.74 5.39
CA LEU A 69 -1.92 14.85 6.83
C LEU A 69 -0.68 15.68 7.14
N ALA A 70 0.38 15.57 6.31
CA ALA A 70 1.61 16.32 6.49
C ALA A 70 2.37 16.54 5.17
N VAL A 71 3.17 17.60 5.15
CA VAL A 71 4.20 17.91 4.15
C VAL A 71 5.55 18.01 4.87
N PRO A 72 6.68 18.02 4.16
CA PRO A 72 7.99 18.21 4.77
C PRO A 72 8.06 19.56 5.51
N ALA A 73 8.82 19.58 6.61
CA ALA A 73 9.09 20.80 7.37
C ALA A 73 9.90 21.82 6.56
#